data_AF-A0A7M4EPJ3-F1
#
_entry.id   AF-A0A7M4EPJ3-F1
#
_cell.length_a   1.000
_cell.length_b   1.000
_cell.length_c   1.000
_cell.angle_alpha   90.00
_cell.angle_beta   90.00
_cell.angle_gamma   90.00
#
_symmetry.space_group_name_H-M   'P 1'
#
loop_
_entity.id
_entity.type
_entity.pdbx_description
1 polymer ?
#
loop_
_entity_poly.entity_id
_entity_poly.type
_entity_poly.pdbx_seq_one_letter_code
_entity_poly.pdbx_strand_id
1 'polypeptide(L)'
;MLQIIEKNADPEIMLLSYLRKRLHLTGTKYGCGTGSCGACTVMISTYEPISKKIRHYSANACLIPICCLYGAAVTTVEGIGSIKSRIHPVQERIAKCHGSQCGFCTPGMVMSIYALLRNHPEPTMEQISEALAGNLCRCTGYRPIIDACKTFCKVSRSKFSGFVLNHTTMFL
;
A
#
# COMPACT_ATOMS: atom_id res chain seq x y z
N MET A 1 -0.20 7.50 -17.58
CA MET A 1 -1.18 7.96 -16.57
C MET A 1 -2.49 8.19 -17.28
N LEU A 2 -3.61 7.65 -16.77
CA LEU A 2 -4.94 7.79 -17.39
C LEU A 2 -5.62 9.05 -16.84
N GLN A 3 -6.07 9.95 -17.72
CA GLN A 3 -6.91 11.07 -17.34
C GLN A 3 -8.38 10.62 -17.36
N ILE A 4 -9.10 10.87 -16.27
CA ILE A 4 -10.53 10.55 -16.15
C ILE A 4 -11.32 11.85 -16.23
N ILE A 5 -12.32 11.89 -17.11
CA ILE A 5 -13.25 13.01 -17.24
C ILE A 5 -14.65 12.47 -16.96
N GLU A 6 -15.20 12.81 -15.80
CA GLU A 6 -16.57 12.47 -15.43
C GLU A 6 -17.45 13.71 -15.64
N LYS A 7 -18.31 13.68 -16.67
CA LYS A 7 -19.14 14.83 -17.05
C LYS A 7 -20.38 14.96 -16.16
N ASN A 8 -20.92 13.83 -15.69
CA ASN A 8 -22.15 13.76 -14.92
C ASN A 8 -21.86 13.08 -13.57
N ALA A 9 -20.98 13.72 -12.77
CA ALA A 9 -20.56 13.19 -11.49
C ALA A 9 -21.71 13.26 -10.47
N ASP A 10 -22.17 12.10 -10.02
CA ASP A 10 -23.13 11.98 -8.93
C ASP A 10 -22.38 12.11 -7.57
N PRO A 11 -22.71 13.11 -6.73
CA PRO A 11 -22.08 13.33 -5.44
C PRO A 11 -22.19 12.16 -4.45
N GLU A 12 -23.16 11.27 -4.63
CA GLU A 12 -23.34 10.09 -3.78
C GLU A 12 -22.40 8.93 -4.15
N ILE A 13 -21.75 9.00 -5.32
CA ILE A 13 -20.84 7.94 -5.75
C ILE A 13 -19.53 8.02 -4.97
N MET A 14 -19.30 6.98 -4.16
CA MET A 14 -18.04 6.74 -3.48
C MET A 14 -16.97 6.17 -4.43
N LEU A 15 -15.72 6.58 -4.23
CA LEU A 15 -14.54 6.18 -5.01
C LEU A 15 -14.42 4.65 -5.13
N LEU A 16 -14.64 3.92 -4.03
CA LEU A 16 -14.58 2.45 -4.06
C LEU A 16 -15.56 1.85 -5.08
N SER A 17 -16.80 2.35 -5.12
CA SER A 17 -17.81 1.90 -6.08
C SER A 17 -17.40 2.28 -7.50
N TYR A 18 -16.90 3.50 -7.69
CA TYR A 18 -16.45 4.00 -8.98
C TYR A 18 -15.30 3.18 -9.56
N LEU A 19 -14.23 2.95 -8.80
CA LEU A 19 -13.09 2.13 -9.20
C LEU A 19 -13.53 0.75 -9.68
N ARG A 20 -14.40 0.09 -8.91
CA ARG A 20 -14.78 -1.30 -9.16
C ARG A 20 -15.82 -1.46 -10.27
N LYS A 21 -16.83 -0.59 -10.31
CA LYS A 21 -18.00 -0.73 -11.21
C LYS A 21 -17.87 0.06 -12.50
N ARG A 22 -17.23 1.24 -12.48
CA ARG A 22 -17.06 2.09 -13.67
C ARG A 22 -15.73 1.87 -14.36
N LEU A 23 -14.64 1.77 -13.59
CA LEU A 23 -13.30 1.59 -14.15
C LEU A 23 -12.85 0.12 -14.20
N HIS A 24 -13.63 -0.80 -13.63
CA HIS A 24 -13.31 -2.23 -13.55
C HIS A 24 -11.95 -2.55 -12.89
N LEU A 25 -11.45 -1.64 -12.06
CA LEU A 25 -10.27 -1.83 -11.21
C LEU A 25 -10.71 -2.50 -9.90
N THR A 26 -10.73 -3.82 -9.93
CA THR A 26 -11.32 -4.64 -8.87
C THR A 26 -10.37 -5.00 -7.74
N GLY A 27 -9.10 -4.58 -7.81
CA GLY A 27 -8.06 -4.83 -6.83
C GLY A 27 -8.36 -4.22 -5.46
N THR A 28 -8.84 -2.98 -5.42
CA THR A 28 -9.34 -2.35 -4.19
C THR A 28 -10.63 -3.04 -3.73
N LYS A 29 -10.71 -3.46 -2.46
CA LYS A 29 -11.78 -4.34 -1.95
C LYS A 29 -12.74 -3.63 -1.01
N TYR A 30 -13.99 -4.08 -1.00
CA TYR A 30 -14.98 -3.71 0.01
C TYR A 30 -14.89 -4.66 1.20
N GLY A 31 -14.55 -4.15 2.39
CA GLY A 31 -14.55 -4.95 3.63
C GLY A 31 -15.70 -4.59 4.56
N CYS A 32 -15.69 -3.38 5.12
CA CYS A 32 -16.67 -2.95 6.13
C CYS A 32 -17.51 -1.72 5.76
N GLY A 33 -17.09 -0.90 4.79
CA GLY A 33 -17.80 0.33 4.40
C GLY A 33 -17.62 1.53 5.34
N THR A 34 -17.09 1.32 6.55
CA THR A 34 -16.96 2.35 7.60
C THR A 34 -15.53 2.89 7.78
N GLY A 35 -14.58 2.49 6.94
CA GLY A 35 -13.16 2.87 7.04
C GLY A 35 -12.34 2.09 8.07
N SER A 36 -12.93 1.17 8.82
CA SER A 36 -12.26 0.47 9.93
C SER A 36 -11.29 -0.66 9.51
N CYS A 37 -11.46 -1.26 8.33
CA CYS A 37 -10.70 -2.46 7.94
C CYS A 37 -9.50 -2.22 7.03
N GLY A 38 -9.40 -1.06 6.37
CA GLY A 38 -8.32 -0.75 5.41
C GLY A 38 -8.26 -1.63 4.16
N ALA A 39 -9.23 -2.52 3.90
CA ALA A 39 -9.24 -3.34 2.68
C ALA A 39 -9.40 -2.51 1.39
N CYS A 40 -9.91 -1.28 1.54
CA CYS A 40 -10.16 -0.32 0.47
C CYS A 40 -9.09 0.77 0.36
N THR A 41 -7.93 0.61 1.00
CA THR A 41 -6.87 1.63 0.97
C THR A 41 -6.37 1.87 -0.45
N VAL A 42 -6.30 3.14 -0.82
CA VAL A 42 -5.66 3.67 -2.03
C VAL A 42 -4.71 4.80 -1.64
N MET A 43 -3.82 5.21 -2.55
CA MET A 43 -3.00 6.41 -2.34
C MET A 43 -3.57 7.57 -3.15
N ILE A 44 -3.70 8.74 -2.51
CA ILE A 44 -4.07 10.00 -3.15
C ILE A 44 -2.84 10.88 -3.22
N SER A 45 -2.62 11.47 -4.40
CA SER A 45 -1.59 12.48 -4.62
C SER A 45 -2.24 13.81 -4.99
N THR A 46 -1.87 14.87 -4.29
CA THR A 46 -2.32 16.24 -4.58
C THR A 46 -1.11 17.15 -4.78
N TYR A 47 -1.25 18.15 -5.63
CA TYR A 47 -0.25 19.21 -5.78
C TYR A 47 -0.65 20.39 -4.91
N GLU A 48 0.25 20.86 -4.06
CA GLU A 48 0.03 22.06 -3.26
C GLU A 48 0.71 23.27 -3.93
N PRO A 49 -0.07 24.22 -4.49
CA PRO A 49 0.50 25.29 -5.32
C PRO A 49 1.45 26.23 -4.57
N ILE A 50 1.18 26.46 -3.28
CA ILE A 50 1.97 27.37 -2.44
C ILE A 50 3.35 26.79 -2.16
N SER A 51 3.40 25.53 -1.70
CA SER A 51 4.66 24.86 -1.36
C SER A 51 5.36 24.27 -2.59
N LYS A 52 4.68 24.21 -3.74
CA LYS A 52 5.13 23.55 -4.99
C LYS A 52 5.53 22.08 -4.78
N LYS A 53 4.90 21.42 -3.81
CA LYS A 53 5.17 20.02 -3.46
C LYS A 53 4.00 19.12 -3.82
N ILE A 54 4.32 17.88 -4.13
CA ILE A 54 3.34 16.81 -4.26
C ILE A 54 3.22 16.14 -2.89
N ARG A 55 1.99 16.04 -2.38
CA ARG A 55 1.69 15.32 -1.13
C ARG A 55 1.10 13.96 -1.46
N HIS A 56 1.62 12.90 -0.83
CA HIS A 56 1.10 11.54 -0.94
C HIS A 56 0.52 11.10 0.40
N TYR A 57 -0.70 10.56 0.40
CA TYR A 57 -1.31 10.00 1.61
C TYR A 57 -2.22 8.82 1.26
N SER A 58 -2.32 7.86 2.17
CA SER A 58 -3.27 6.75 2.07
C SER A 58 -4.66 7.19 2.52
N ALA A 59 -5.70 6.67 1.89
CA ALA A 59 -7.08 6.94 2.29
C ALA A 59 -8.01 5.76 2.00
N ASN A 60 -9.09 5.65 2.76
CA ASN A 60 -10.12 4.62 2.60
C ASN A 60 -11.08 5.00 1.47
N ALA A 61 -10.99 4.33 0.32
CA ALA A 61 -11.82 4.65 -0.85
C ALA A 61 -13.34 4.53 -0.60
N CYS A 62 -13.78 3.80 0.44
CA CYS A 62 -15.20 3.68 0.77
C CYS A 62 -15.80 4.95 1.39
N LEU A 63 -14.97 5.90 1.85
CA LEU A 63 -15.41 7.15 2.50
C LEU A 63 -15.13 8.40 1.67
N ILE A 64 -14.80 8.24 0.39
CA ILE A 64 -14.36 9.35 -0.46
C ILE A 64 -15.35 9.51 -1.61
N PRO A 65 -16.21 10.53 -1.60
CA PRO A 65 -17.01 10.90 -2.77
C PRO A 65 -16.10 11.27 -3.95
N ILE A 66 -16.45 10.85 -5.16
CA ILE A 66 -15.63 11.14 -6.35
C ILE A 66 -15.49 12.65 -6.63
N CYS A 67 -16.50 13.44 -6.26
CA CYS A 67 -16.49 14.89 -6.43
C CYS A 67 -15.39 15.59 -5.62
N CYS A 68 -14.86 14.96 -4.57
CA CYS A 68 -13.77 15.50 -3.76
C CYS A 68 -12.38 15.30 -4.39
N LEU A 69 -12.29 14.61 -5.54
CA LEU A 69 -11.02 14.21 -6.16
C LEU A 69 -10.63 15.04 -7.37
N TYR A 70 -11.32 16.16 -7.62
CA TYR A 70 -10.96 17.07 -8.70
C TYR A 70 -9.50 17.55 -8.54
N GLY A 71 -8.69 17.38 -9.59
CA GLY A 71 -7.27 17.75 -9.58
C GLY A 71 -6.34 16.82 -8.78
N ALA A 72 -6.86 15.75 -8.18
CA ALA A 72 -6.07 14.76 -7.46
C ALA A 72 -5.75 13.54 -8.36
N ALA A 73 -4.69 12.80 -8.02
CA ALA A 73 -4.36 11.54 -8.65
C ALA A 73 -4.56 10.37 -7.68
N VAL A 74 -5.37 9.39 -8.07
CA VAL A 74 -5.60 8.15 -7.31
C VAL A 74 -4.69 7.05 -7.84
N THR A 75 -3.98 6.36 -6.95
CA THR A 75 -3.21 5.15 -7.27
C THR A 75 -3.80 3.96 -6.53
N THR A 76 -4.12 2.90 -7.26
CA THR A 76 -4.62 1.62 -6.72
C THR A 76 -3.53 0.55 -6.78
N VAL A 77 -3.82 -0.66 -6.27
CA VAL A 77 -2.87 -1.78 -6.29
C VAL A 77 -2.44 -2.18 -7.71
N GLU A 78 -3.33 -2.04 -8.69
CA GLU A 78 -3.02 -2.28 -10.10
C GLU A 78 -2.08 -1.22 -10.68
N GLY A 79 -2.16 0.00 -10.15
CA GLY A 79 -1.38 1.15 -10.63
C GLY A 79 0.11 1.10 -10.27
N ILE A 80 0.49 0.33 -9.24
CA ILE A 80 1.90 0.22 -8.82
C ILE A 80 2.64 -0.93 -9.51
N GLY A 81 1.91 -1.91 -10.05
CA GLY A 81 2.50 -3.10 -10.68
C GLY A 81 1.49 -4.22 -10.88
N SER A 82 1.78 -5.12 -11.83
CA SER A 82 0.97 -6.29 -12.15
C SER A 82 1.84 -7.42 -12.69
N ILE A 83 1.28 -8.64 -12.82
CA ILE A 83 1.96 -9.77 -13.47
C ILE A 83 2.15 -9.59 -14.99
N LYS A 84 1.35 -8.72 -15.63
CA LYS A 84 1.49 -8.39 -17.05
C LYS A 84 2.57 -7.34 -17.30
N SER A 85 2.89 -6.58 -16.26
CA SER A 85 3.94 -5.57 -16.26
C SER A 85 4.99 -5.99 -15.24
N ARG A 86 5.66 -5.01 -14.61
CA ARG A 86 6.59 -5.28 -13.51
C ARG A 86 5.84 -5.27 -12.19
N ILE A 87 6.08 -6.28 -11.37
CA ILE A 87 5.59 -6.35 -9.98
C ILE A 87 6.37 -5.35 -9.12
N HIS A 88 5.69 -4.61 -8.26
CA HIS A 88 6.33 -3.68 -7.33
C HIS A 88 7.00 -4.44 -6.17
N PRO A 89 8.16 -4.01 -5.64
CA PRO A 89 8.82 -4.69 -4.53
C PRO A 89 7.91 -4.94 -3.30
N VAL A 90 6.98 -4.03 -3.00
CA VAL A 90 5.99 -4.23 -1.91
C VAL A 90 5.08 -5.43 -2.16
N GLN A 91 4.57 -5.58 -3.40
CA GLN A 91 3.75 -6.72 -3.79
C GLN A 91 4.56 -8.02 -3.73
N GLU A 92 5.78 -7.99 -4.27
CA GLU A 92 6.68 -9.14 -4.30
C GLU A 92 7.03 -9.64 -2.90
N ARG A 93 7.48 -8.74 -2.01
CA ARG A 93 7.94 -9.13 -0.67
C ARG A 93 6.81 -9.61 0.23
N ILE A 94 5.63 -8.99 0.17
CA ILE A 94 4.46 -9.49 0.91
C ILE A 94 4.09 -10.91 0.46
N ALA A 95 4.11 -11.19 -0.85
CA ALA A 95 3.82 -12.52 -1.37
C ALA A 95 4.90 -13.55 -0.96
N LYS A 96 6.18 -13.23 -1.18
CA LYS A 96 7.31 -14.14 -0.91
C LYS A 96 7.54 -14.39 0.58
N CYS A 97 7.18 -13.46 1.45
CA CYS A 97 7.26 -13.64 2.91
C CYS A 97 6.01 -14.32 3.50
N HIS A 98 5.13 -14.92 2.68
CA HIS A 98 3.89 -15.55 3.12
C HIS A 98 2.92 -14.60 3.86
N GLY A 99 2.99 -13.29 3.53
CA GLY A 99 2.13 -12.24 4.07
C GLY A 99 0.71 -12.23 3.49
N SER A 100 0.34 -13.24 2.69
CA SER A 100 -0.97 -13.38 2.07
C SER A 100 -1.45 -14.84 2.13
N GLN A 101 -2.65 -15.05 2.67
CA GLN A 101 -3.34 -16.34 2.67
C GLN A 101 -4.60 -16.24 1.79
N CYS A 102 -5.74 -15.78 2.35
CA CYS A 102 -6.96 -15.58 1.57
C CYS A 102 -6.85 -14.45 0.53
N GLY A 103 -5.82 -13.61 0.61
CA GLY A 103 -5.55 -12.52 -0.33
C GLY A 103 -6.43 -11.28 -0.21
N PHE A 104 -7.54 -11.31 0.54
CA PHE A 104 -8.53 -10.24 0.51
C PHE A 104 -8.02 -8.89 1.04
N CYS A 105 -7.30 -8.90 2.16
CA CYS A 105 -6.73 -7.69 2.78
C CYS A 105 -5.44 -7.21 2.10
N THR A 106 -4.81 -8.05 1.28
CA THR A 106 -3.47 -7.79 0.72
C THR A 106 -3.39 -6.51 -0.10
N PRO A 107 -4.35 -6.16 -0.97
CA PRO A 107 -4.34 -4.87 -1.67
C PRO A 107 -4.27 -3.66 -0.73
N GLY A 108 -5.02 -3.68 0.37
CA GLY A 108 -5.00 -2.62 1.36
C GLY A 108 -3.65 -2.50 2.06
N MET A 109 -3.08 -3.63 2.50
CA MET A 109 -1.74 -3.70 3.11
C MET A 109 -0.67 -3.16 2.17
N VAL A 110 -0.69 -3.59 0.90
CA VAL A 110 0.24 -3.14 -0.14
C VAL A 110 0.16 -1.63 -0.33
N MET A 111 -1.05 -1.07 -0.41
CA MET A 111 -1.23 0.36 -0.65
C MET A 111 -0.84 1.23 0.55
N SER A 112 -1.07 0.77 1.79
CA SER A 112 -0.60 1.46 3.00
C SER A 112 0.93 1.54 3.03
N ILE A 113 1.62 0.42 2.79
CA ILE A 113 3.10 0.38 2.76
C ILE A 113 3.66 1.16 1.58
N TYR A 114 3.03 1.07 0.41
CA TYR A 114 3.44 1.85 -0.75
C TYR A 114 3.35 3.36 -0.47
N ALA A 115 2.25 3.84 0.12
CA ALA A 115 2.10 5.25 0.48
C ALA A 115 3.15 5.68 1.52
N LEU A 116 3.46 4.83 2.51
CA LEU A 116 4.54 5.08 3.46
C LEU A 116 5.89 5.25 2.74
N LEU A 117 6.27 4.30 1.88
CA LEU A 117 7.56 4.32 1.19
C LEU A 117 7.71 5.49 0.21
N ARG A 118 6.60 6.04 -0.29
CA ARG A 118 6.60 7.25 -1.12
C ARG A 118 6.96 8.51 -0.33
N ASN A 119 6.76 8.51 0.99
CA ASN A 119 7.10 9.61 1.88
C ASN A 119 8.40 9.34 2.67
N HIS A 120 8.67 8.08 3.00
CA HIS A 120 9.83 7.61 3.76
C HIS A 120 10.43 6.38 3.07
N PRO A 121 11.37 6.56 2.12
CA PRO A 121 11.98 5.44 1.38
C PRO A 121 12.71 4.43 2.27
N GLU A 122 13.15 4.87 3.47
CA GLU A 122 13.79 4.05 4.50
C GLU A 122 13.02 4.22 5.82
N PRO A 123 11.85 3.59 5.97
CA PRO A 123 10.99 3.81 7.13
C PRO A 123 11.54 3.10 8.37
N THR A 124 11.12 3.56 9.56
CA THR A 124 11.32 2.83 10.82
C THR A 124 10.21 1.80 11.07
N MET A 125 10.42 0.93 12.06
CA MET A 125 9.40 -0.06 12.45
C MET A 125 8.15 0.57 13.05
N GLU A 126 8.30 1.70 13.73
CA GLU A 126 7.20 2.48 14.29
C GLU A 126 6.34 3.02 13.16
N GLN A 127 6.95 3.61 12.11
CA GLN A 127 6.24 4.12 10.95
C GLN A 127 5.52 3.02 10.16
N ILE A 128 6.12 1.82 10.05
CA ILE A 128 5.46 0.66 9.44
C ILE A 128 4.24 0.24 10.25
N SER A 129 4.37 0.15 11.57
CA SER A 129 3.27 -0.23 12.47
C SER A 129 2.13 0.77 12.38
N GLU A 130 2.44 2.07 12.35
CA GLU A 130 1.45 3.13 12.22
C GLU A 130 0.73 3.07 10.86
N ALA A 131 1.48 2.89 9.76
CA ALA A 131 0.89 2.76 8.43
C ALA A 131 -0.07 1.56 8.30
N LEU A 132 0.17 0.48 9.05
CA LEU A 132 -0.65 -0.73 9.03
C LEU A 132 -1.74 -0.76 10.10
N ALA A 133 -1.77 0.19 11.05
CA ALA A 133 -2.73 0.19 12.16
C ALA A 133 -4.20 0.19 11.70
N GLY A 134 -4.47 0.78 10.53
CA GLY A 134 -5.80 0.80 9.91
C GLY A 134 -6.14 -0.40 9.03
N ASN A 135 -5.25 -1.40 8.91
CA ASN A 135 -5.44 -2.55 8.03
C ASN A 135 -5.67 -3.84 8.83
N LEU A 136 -6.86 -4.43 8.68
CA LEU A 136 -7.21 -5.67 9.38
C LEU A 136 -6.91 -6.91 8.54
N CYS A 137 -6.32 -7.92 9.17
CA CYS A 137 -6.13 -9.25 8.61
C CYS A 137 -6.61 -10.33 9.59
N ARG A 138 -7.42 -11.27 9.08
CA ARG A 138 -7.95 -12.38 9.89
C ARG A 138 -7.16 -13.69 9.75
N CYS A 139 -6.28 -13.79 8.76
CA CYS A 139 -5.66 -15.07 8.38
C CYS A 139 -4.20 -15.18 8.81
N THR A 140 -3.39 -14.13 8.62
CA THR A 140 -1.92 -14.26 8.69
C THR A 140 -1.33 -14.09 10.08
N GLY A 141 -2.10 -13.59 11.05
CA GLY A 141 -1.58 -13.17 12.35
C GLY A 141 -0.57 -12.02 12.27
N TYR A 142 -0.55 -11.25 11.16
CA TYR A 142 0.31 -10.09 10.87
C TYR A 142 1.82 -10.35 10.77
N ARG A 143 2.37 -11.32 11.50
CA ARG A 143 3.80 -11.58 11.57
C ARG A 143 4.50 -11.62 10.20
N PRO A 144 4.05 -12.40 9.20
CA PRO A 144 4.70 -12.45 7.89
C PRO A 144 4.58 -11.13 7.10
N ILE A 145 3.52 -10.34 7.33
CA ILE A 145 3.37 -9.00 6.72
C ILE A 145 4.42 -8.05 7.29
N ILE A 146 4.59 -8.06 8.61
CA ILE A 146 5.61 -7.24 9.29
C ILE A 146 7.02 -7.65 8.88
N ASP A 147 7.28 -8.95 8.74
CA ASP A 147 8.59 -9.45 8.29
C ASP A 147 8.89 -9.03 6.84
N ALA A 148 7.88 -9.01 5.95
CA ALA A 148 8.03 -8.41 4.63
C ALA A 148 8.40 -6.92 4.72
N CYS A 149 7.74 -6.15 5.60
CA CYS A 149 7.95 -4.71 5.70
C CYS A 149 9.33 -4.35 6.28
N LYS A 150 9.83 -5.13 7.23
CA LYS A 150 11.18 -4.96 7.82
C LYS A 150 12.30 -4.88 6.79
N THR A 151 12.14 -5.56 5.66
CA THR A 151 13.14 -5.56 4.59
C THR A 151 13.30 -4.20 3.90
N PHE A 152 12.38 -3.25 4.13
CA PHE A 152 12.50 -1.87 3.65
C PHE A 152 13.18 -0.95 4.67
N CYS A 153 13.31 -1.38 5.93
CA CYS A 153 14.04 -0.62 6.94
C CYS A 153 15.55 -0.67 6.67
N LYS A 154 16.26 0.39 7.06
CA LYS A 154 17.71 0.31 7.24
C LYS A 154 17.98 -0.71 8.34
N VAL A 155 18.72 -1.77 8.00
CA VAL A 155 19.32 -2.64 9.02
C VAL A 155 20.28 -1.76 9.80
N SER A 156 20.00 -1.47 11.07
CA SER A 156 21.06 -0.99 11.94
C SER A 156 22.10 -2.11 11.94
N ARG A 157 23.28 -1.83 11.39
CA ARG A 157 24.48 -2.61 11.73
C ARG A 157 24.71 -2.35 13.21
N SER A 158 23.96 -3.02 14.06
CA SER A 158 24.34 -3.19 15.46
C SER A 158 25.76 -3.73 15.41
N LYS A 159 26.68 -2.98 16.00
CA LYS A 159 28.07 -3.40 16.19
C LYS A 159 28.05 -4.68 17.01
N PHE A 160 27.91 -5.83 16.37
CA PHE A 160 28.42 -7.07 16.93
C PHE A 160 29.94 -7.00 16.75
N SER A 161 30.62 -6.37 17.70
CA SER A 161 32.03 -6.62 17.90
C SER A 161 32.17 -8.07 18.36
N GLY A 162 32.79 -8.90 17.53
CA GLY A 162 33.35 -10.18 17.94
C GLY A 162 32.36 -11.33 18.07
N PHE A 163 32.08 -12.00 16.96
CA PHE A 163 32.23 -13.46 16.91
C PHE A 163 32.71 -13.83 15.51
N VAL A 164 34.01 -14.06 15.40
CA VAL A 164 34.63 -14.68 14.23
C VAL A 164 34.13 -16.13 14.20
N LEU A 165 33.15 -16.43 13.36
CA LEU A 165 32.91 -17.80 12.93
C LEU A 165 33.79 -18.07 11.71
N ASN A 166 35.06 -18.36 11.99
CA ASN A 166 35.82 -19.23 11.10
C ASN A 166 35.16 -20.60 11.20
N HIS A 167 34.55 -21.10 10.12
CA HIS A 167 34.66 -22.49 9.67
C HIS A 167 33.83 -22.71 8.40
N THR A 168 34.56 -22.91 7.29
CA THR A 168 34.37 -24.02 6.34
C THR A 168 33.11 -24.01 5.44
N THR A 169 33.31 -23.69 4.15
CA THR A 169 32.84 -24.44 2.93
C THR A 169 31.32 -24.69 2.79
N MET A 170 30.60 -24.42 1.69
CA MET A 170 30.79 -24.82 0.30
C MET A 170 29.63 -24.19 -0.50
N PHE A 171 29.88 -23.54 -1.64
CA PHE A 171 28.85 -23.33 -2.65
C PHE A 171 29.08 -24.35 -3.76
N LEU A 172 28.06 -25.17 -4.04
CA LEU A 172 27.83 -25.69 -5.39
C LEU A 172 27.29 -24.54 -6.25
#